data_AF-A0A8J7CY20-F1
#
_entry.id   AF-A0A8J7CY20-F1
#
_cell.length_a   1.000
_cell.length_b   1.000
_cell.length_c   1.000
_cell.angle_alpha   90.00
_cell.angle_beta   90.00
_cell.angle_gamma   90.00
#
_symmetry.space_group_name_H-M   'P 1'
#
loop_
_entity.id
_entity.type
_entity.pdbx_description
1 polymer ?
#
loop_
_entity_poly.entity_id
_entity_poly.type
_entity_poly.pdbx_seq_one_letter_code
_entity_poly.pdbx_strand_id
1 'polypeptide(L)'
;MYYLISNAELTEDIAEKGHELCYQKHTLECRIHRILNWINNQLESKILDCHTVNRSRKIQLIKNSTDIDSGTLNQFSQPESSNFKIIVDAVFFQLYQTGIARVWKSLLEEWVNNGFAKHIVVLDRAGTAPKIPGIKYRNLLPYNYNDTVADREILQQVCDEEGASLFISSYYTTPTTTPSVFMAYDMIPEVMGWDMNNPMWREKHYGIEYASAHIAISQHTARDLVNCFPDISLESVTVAHCGVKSTFSPCQLEEINAFKSKYGITKPYFILVGVGSAYKNSILFFQALSQLSNSYGFDIVGTGSGGLLAPEFRAYTSGSIVHMLQLSDEELATAYSGAVALVYPSKYEGFGMPVIEAMACGCPVITCPNASIPEVAGKAAIYVDDSNVDELANALCDVQKPGIRNSLIAAGLAQAKKFSWLKMAETVSSALIDATLVSLNLKEINLIIFPDWSQPEELIGLELQRVMKAVATNTSSEKTTLLINTGNIPVEDAELFLSSVAMNLLVEEDLDVTEGLEISLVGNLADIQWEALLPNIYARIVLEHEDQQAIVQVQAENLPSRQLESLSNQLYVLQ
;
A
#
# COMPACT_ATOMS: atom_id res chain seq x y z
N MET A 1 -39.13 40.08 -16.87
CA MET A 1 -38.79 41.25 -17.74
C MET A 1 -39.74 42.42 -17.52
N TYR A 2 -41.04 42.32 -17.82
CA TYR A 2 -41.99 43.42 -17.57
C TYR A 2 -42.02 43.90 -16.12
N TYR A 3 -41.94 42.98 -15.15
CA TYR A 3 -41.88 43.29 -13.72
C TYR A 3 -40.62 44.08 -13.30
N LEU A 4 -39.49 43.83 -13.95
CA LEU A 4 -38.21 44.51 -13.70
C LEU A 4 -38.21 45.91 -14.31
N ILE A 5 -38.76 46.06 -15.53
CA ILE A 5 -38.86 47.35 -16.23
C ILE A 5 -39.74 48.36 -15.47
N SER A 6 -40.71 47.89 -14.68
CA SER A 6 -41.60 48.72 -13.87
C SER A 6 -41.12 49.03 -12.44
N ASN A 7 -39.95 48.53 -12.03
CA ASN A 7 -39.38 48.79 -10.70
C ASN A 7 -37.89 49.17 -10.83
N ALA A 8 -37.64 50.48 -10.91
CA ALA A 8 -36.30 51.04 -11.09
C ALA A 8 -35.36 50.67 -9.92
N GLU A 9 -35.81 50.83 -8.68
CA GLU A 9 -35.00 50.51 -7.47
C GLU A 9 -34.60 49.03 -7.39
N LEU A 10 -35.51 48.11 -7.76
CA LEU A 10 -35.20 46.67 -7.75
C LEU A 10 -34.22 46.29 -8.86
N THR A 11 -34.26 47.00 -9.99
CA THR A 11 -33.34 46.76 -11.11
C THR A 11 -31.94 47.29 -10.79
N GLU A 12 -31.86 48.42 -10.09
CA GLU A 12 -30.61 49.02 -9.63
C GLU A 12 -29.96 48.14 -8.56
N ASP A 13 -30.72 47.63 -7.57
CA ASP A 13 -30.20 46.71 -6.53
C ASP A 13 -29.73 45.35 -7.10
N ILE A 14 -30.40 44.82 -8.14
CA ILE A 14 -29.96 43.60 -8.83
C ILE A 14 -28.71 43.87 -9.67
N ALA A 15 -28.60 45.04 -10.31
CA ALA A 15 -27.43 45.43 -11.07
C ALA A 15 -26.22 45.68 -10.16
N GLU A 16 -26.40 46.31 -9.00
CA GLU A 16 -25.36 46.49 -7.99
C GLU A 16 -24.90 45.15 -7.42
N LYS A 17 -25.83 44.26 -7.03
CA LYS A 17 -25.47 42.91 -6.55
C LYS A 17 -24.81 42.05 -7.62
N GLY A 18 -25.24 42.18 -8.88
CA GLY A 18 -24.61 41.51 -10.01
C GLY A 18 -23.21 42.07 -10.30
N HIS A 19 -23.03 43.38 -10.18
CA HIS A 19 -21.74 44.04 -10.30
C HIS A 19 -20.79 43.62 -9.18
N GLU A 20 -21.28 43.53 -7.94
CA GLU A 20 -20.53 43.10 -6.76
C GLU A 20 -20.19 41.60 -6.83
N LEU A 21 -21.08 40.74 -7.35
CA LEU A 21 -20.78 39.33 -7.63
C LEU A 21 -19.74 39.15 -8.74
N CYS A 22 -19.81 39.94 -9.81
CA CYS A 22 -18.79 39.95 -10.87
C CYS A 22 -17.45 40.47 -10.34
N TYR A 23 -17.46 41.48 -9.46
CA TYR A 23 -16.27 42.01 -8.81
C TYR A 23 -15.61 40.98 -7.88
N GLN A 24 -16.43 40.19 -7.16
CA GLN A 24 -15.98 39.12 -6.26
C GLN A 24 -15.55 37.82 -6.98
N LYS A 25 -16.02 37.56 -8.21
CA LYS A 25 -15.72 36.30 -8.94
C LYS A 25 -14.84 36.43 -10.18
N HIS A 26 -14.73 37.61 -10.82
CA HIS A 26 -14.07 37.75 -12.13
C HIS A 26 -13.28 39.05 -12.32
N THR A 27 -12.43 39.43 -11.36
CA THR A 27 -11.39 40.44 -11.61
C THR A 27 -10.02 39.78 -11.71
N LEU A 28 -9.17 40.31 -12.61
CA LEU A 28 -7.76 39.95 -12.75
C LEU A 28 -7.04 40.03 -11.38
N GLU A 29 -7.46 40.98 -10.54
CA GLU A 29 -6.97 41.18 -9.18
C GLU A 29 -7.29 40.00 -8.25
N CYS A 30 -8.50 39.41 -8.30
CA CYS A 30 -8.82 38.19 -7.53
C CYS A 30 -8.08 36.94 -8.04
N ARG A 31 -7.86 36.83 -9.36
CA ARG A 31 -7.05 35.74 -9.95
C ARG A 31 -5.59 35.88 -9.55
N ILE A 32 -5.03 37.09 -9.61
CA ILE A 32 -3.70 37.40 -9.10
C ILE A 32 -3.63 37.17 -7.59
N HIS A 33 -4.65 37.53 -6.81
CA HIS A 33 -4.66 37.29 -5.36
C HIS A 33 -4.73 35.79 -5.01
N ARG A 34 -5.44 34.98 -5.81
CA ARG A 34 -5.43 33.51 -5.67
C ARG A 34 -4.10 32.89 -6.07
N ILE A 35 -3.49 33.36 -7.16
CA ILE A 35 -2.14 32.92 -7.56
C ILE A 35 -1.11 33.34 -6.51
N LEU A 36 -1.20 34.57 -5.98
CA LEU A 36 -0.33 35.06 -4.92
C LEU A 36 -0.55 34.32 -3.59
N ASN A 37 -1.78 33.96 -3.24
CA ASN A 37 -2.05 33.11 -2.06
C ASN A 37 -1.60 31.67 -2.27
N TRP A 38 -1.70 31.13 -3.49
CA TRP A 38 -1.16 29.82 -3.83
C TRP A 38 0.38 29.83 -3.77
N ILE A 39 1.04 30.83 -4.37
CA ILE A 39 2.49 31.06 -4.27
C ILE A 39 2.91 31.27 -2.80
N ASN A 40 2.18 32.07 -2.02
CA ASN A 40 2.48 32.28 -0.60
C ASN A 40 2.24 31.02 0.23
N ASN A 41 1.25 30.19 -0.06
CA ASN A 41 1.09 28.91 0.64
C ASN A 41 2.21 27.90 0.28
N GLN A 42 2.73 27.95 -0.94
CA GLN A 42 3.92 27.17 -1.36
C GLN A 42 5.22 27.74 -0.79
N LEU A 43 5.27 29.03 -0.46
CA LEU A 43 6.42 29.69 0.17
C LEU A 43 6.38 29.62 1.70
N GLU A 44 5.21 29.71 2.34
CA GLU A 44 5.05 29.59 3.79
C GLU A 44 5.29 28.16 4.27
N SER A 45 5.00 27.14 3.44
CA SER A 45 5.44 25.76 3.69
C SER A 45 6.97 25.61 3.65
N LYS A 46 7.68 26.45 2.88
CA LYS A 46 9.16 26.48 2.81
C LYS A 46 9.82 27.47 3.80
N ILE A 47 9.10 28.46 4.33
CA ILE A 47 9.64 29.53 5.19
C ILE A 47 9.45 29.25 6.70
N LEU A 48 8.47 28.43 7.10
CA LEU A 48 8.39 27.99 8.50
C LEU A 48 9.59 27.11 8.94
N ASP A 49 10.35 26.57 7.98
CA ASP A 49 11.54 25.73 8.23
C ASP A 49 12.84 26.48 8.54
N CYS A 50 12.87 27.82 8.47
CA CYS A 50 14.13 28.57 8.63
C CYS A 50 14.27 29.39 9.93
N HIS A 51 13.27 29.40 10.81
CA HIS A 51 13.35 30.15 12.06
C HIS A 51 12.86 29.33 13.25
N THR A 52 13.73 28.48 13.80
CA THR A 52 14.30 28.59 15.16
C THR A 52 15.20 27.38 15.43
N VAL A 53 16.53 27.54 15.39
CA VAL A 53 17.51 26.94 16.32
C VAL A 53 18.94 27.38 15.93
N ASN A 54 19.55 28.15 16.84
CA ASN A 54 20.99 28.33 17.08
C ASN A 54 21.92 28.89 15.98
N ARG A 55 21.79 30.20 15.75
CA ARG A 55 22.95 31.10 15.56
C ARG A 55 23.77 31.15 16.86
N SER A 56 24.59 30.16 17.14
CA SER A 56 25.74 30.22 18.09
C SER A 56 26.54 28.92 18.08
N ARG A 57 27.11 28.50 16.94
CA ARG A 57 28.19 27.49 16.89
C ARG A 57 29.00 27.41 15.59
N LYS A 58 28.90 28.39 14.68
CA LYS A 58 29.56 28.36 13.36
C LYS A 58 30.78 29.28 13.22
N ILE A 59 31.50 29.53 14.32
CA ILE A 59 32.82 30.20 14.32
C ILE A 59 33.81 29.40 15.17
N GLN A 60 34.07 28.17 14.75
CA GLN A 60 35.24 27.37 15.14
C GLN A 60 35.16 26.08 14.33
N LEU A 61 35.83 26.04 13.17
CA LEU A 61 36.28 24.83 12.45
C LEU A 61 36.76 25.10 11.01
N ILE A 62 36.75 26.36 10.53
CA ILE A 62 37.46 26.75 9.31
C ILE A 62 38.79 27.41 9.70
N LYS A 63 39.73 26.57 10.14
CA LYS A 63 41.17 26.84 10.24
C LYS A 63 41.82 25.52 10.66
N ASN A 64 42.11 24.67 9.68
CA ASN A 64 43.20 23.68 9.66
C ASN A 64 42.95 22.70 8.51
N SER A 65 43.52 22.98 7.33
CA SER A 65 44.22 22.01 6.46
C SER A 65 44.45 22.64 5.09
N THR A 66 45.43 23.52 5.02
CA THR A 66 46.27 23.61 3.81
C THR A 66 47.29 22.49 3.93
N ASP A 67 47.20 21.49 3.06
CA ASP A 67 48.38 20.97 2.36
C ASP A 67 47.94 20.06 1.21
N ILE A 68 48.68 20.22 0.11
CA ILE A 68 48.47 19.73 -1.24
C ILE A 68 48.88 18.26 -1.31
N ASP A 69 48.15 17.43 -2.07
CA ASP A 69 48.85 16.50 -2.95
C ASP A 69 48.09 16.25 -4.25
N SER A 70 48.84 16.39 -5.33
CA SER A 70 48.43 16.32 -6.72
C SER A 70 48.46 14.88 -7.23
N GLY A 71 47.38 14.45 -7.87
CA GLY A 71 47.43 13.40 -8.90
C GLY A 71 46.55 12.18 -8.61
N THR A 72 45.34 12.18 -9.16
CA THR A 72 44.83 11.04 -9.94
C THR A 72 43.76 11.57 -10.89
N LEU A 73 43.90 11.27 -12.18
CA LEU A 73 42.98 11.64 -13.24
C LEU A 73 41.57 11.12 -12.97
N ASN A 74 40.60 12.01 -13.17
CA ASN A 74 39.17 11.74 -13.24
C ASN A 74 38.87 10.49 -14.09
N GLN A 75 38.49 9.40 -13.43
CA GLN A 75 37.47 8.53 -14.00
C GLN A 75 36.14 9.26 -13.79
N PHE A 76 35.57 9.78 -14.88
CA PHE A 76 34.15 10.10 -14.90
C PHE A 76 33.40 8.79 -14.64
N SER A 77 33.04 8.57 -13.37
CA SER A 77 31.97 7.65 -13.02
C SER A 77 30.73 8.11 -13.76
N GLN A 78 30.15 7.19 -14.53
CA GLN A 78 28.79 7.30 -15.04
C GLN A 78 27.88 7.81 -13.90
N PRO A 79 26.95 8.75 -14.15
CA PRO A 79 26.01 9.15 -13.12
C PRO A 79 25.32 7.88 -12.60
N GLU A 80 25.43 7.62 -11.29
CA GLU A 80 24.68 6.54 -10.66
C GLU A 80 23.21 6.75 -11.04
N SER A 81 22.59 5.72 -11.64
CA SER A 81 21.17 5.68 -11.98
C SER A 81 20.35 6.33 -10.87
N SER A 82 19.43 7.25 -11.20
CA SER A 82 18.59 7.93 -10.20
C SER A 82 18.07 6.88 -9.21
N ASN A 83 18.52 7.01 -7.96
CA ASN A 83 18.50 5.86 -7.05
C ASN A 83 17.13 5.81 -6.37
N PHE A 84 16.14 5.31 -7.10
CA PHE A 84 14.80 5.00 -6.62
C PHE A 84 14.89 4.13 -5.36
N LYS A 85 14.36 4.67 -4.25
CA LYS A 85 14.40 4.02 -2.95
C LYS A 85 13.05 4.11 -2.25
N ILE A 86 12.64 2.97 -1.69
CA ILE A 86 11.48 2.83 -0.82
C ILE A 86 11.98 2.52 0.59
N ILE A 87 11.51 3.30 1.55
CA ILE A 87 11.78 3.06 2.97
C ILE A 87 10.69 2.15 3.54
N VAL A 88 11.11 1.08 4.21
CA VAL A 88 10.21 0.16 4.92
C VAL A 88 10.45 0.28 6.42
N ASP A 89 9.52 0.84 7.19
CA ASP A 89 9.63 0.86 8.65
C ASP A 89 9.20 -0.49 9.25
N ALA A 90 10.18 -1.24 9.78
CA ALA A 90 9.98 -2.59 10.32
C ALA A 90 9.46 -2.59 11.77
N VAL A 91 8.78 -1.52 12.19
CA VAL A 91 8.25 -1.32 13.54
C VAL A 91 7.42 -2.48 14.10
N PHE A 92 6.72 -3.25 13.25
CA PHE A 92 5.92 -4.37 13.73
C PHE A 92 6.77 -5.41 14.48
N PHE A 93 8.00 -5.68 14.03
CA PHE A 93 8.88 -6.66 14.67
C PHE A 93 9.31 -6.26 16.09
N GLN A 94 9.30 -4.96 16.40
CA GLN A 94 9.50 -4.46 17.75
C GLN A 94 8.27 -4.72 18.63
N LEU A 95 7.07 -4.51 18.08
CA LEU A 95 5.82 -4.52 18.83
C LEU A 95 5.31 -5.95 19.07
N TYR A 96 5.34 -6.78 18.03
CA TYR A 96 4.67 -8.07 18.00
C TYR A 96 5.40 -9.09 17.11
N GLN A 97 5.12 -10.37 17.35
CA GLN A 97 5.63 -11.49 16.56
C GLN A 97 4.47 -12.41 16.17
N THR A 98 3.51 -11.86 15.42
CA THR A 98 2.28 -12.54 14.97
C THR A 98 2.23 -12.70 13.43
N GLY A 99 1.07 -12.98 12.85
CA GLY A 99 0.90 -13.18 11.41
C GLY A 99 1.44 -12.04 10.53
N ILE A 100 1.32 -10.78 10.97
CA ILE A 100 1.87 -9.63 10.23
C ILE A 100 3.41 -9.70 10.16
N ALA A 101 4.10 -10.17 11.21
CA ALA A 101 5.54 -10.38 11.17
C ALA A 101 5.92 -11.44 10.12
N ARG A 102 5.09 -12.48 9.96
CA ARG A 102 5.26 -13.49 8.90
C ARG A 102 5.05 -12.89 7.51
N VAL A 103 4.03 -12.04 7.32
CA VAL A 103 3.80 -11.30 6.07
C VAL A 103 5.05 -10.53 5.66
N TRP A 104 5.56 -9.66 6.54
CA TRP A 104 6.73 -8.83 6.22
C TRP A 104 8.00 -9.64 6.02
N LYS A 105 8.23 -10.66 6.83
CA LYS A 105 9.39 -11.54 6.63
C LYS A 105 9.34 -12.21 5.25
N SER A 106 8.18 -12.73 4.85
CA SER A 106 8.01 -13.35 3.54
C SER A 106 8.12 -12.36 2.38
N LEU A 107 7.58 -11.14 2.51
CA LEU A 107 7.76 -10.09 1.51
C LEU A 107 9.24 -9.74 1.30
N LEU A 108 9.98 -9.53 2.40
CA LEU A 108 11.41 -9.21 2.33
C LEU A 108 12.23 -10.37 1.73
N GLU A 109 11.93 -11.62 2.09
CA GLU A 109 12.57 -12.80 1.50
C GLU A 109 12.30 -12.90 -0.01
N GLU A 110 11.06 -12.70 -0.46
CA GLU A 110 10.72 -12.77 -1.90
C GLU A 110 11.26 -11.58 -2.69
N TRP A 111 11.32 -10.39 -2.11
CA TRP A 111 11.96 -9.23 -2.75
C TRP A 111 13.47 -9.40 -2.91
N VAL A 112 14.13 -10.14 -2.03
CA VAL A 112 15.52 -10.55 -2.27
C VAL A 112 15.59 -11.51 -3.44
N ASN A 113 14.71 -12.51 -3.49
CA ASN A 113 14.71 -13.55 -4.53
C ASN A 113 14.45 -12.99 -5.93
N ASN A 114 13.54 -12.01 -6.07
CA ASN A 114 13.18 -11.41 -7.35
C ASN A 114 13.99 -10.13 -7.69
N GLY A 115 14.91 -9.71 -6.81
CA GLY A 115 15.79 -8.57 -7.02
C GLY A 115 15.19 -7.20 -6.69
N PHE A 116 13.94 -7.11 -6.25
CA PHE A 116 13.30 -5.86 -5.84
C PHE A 116 13.94 -5.24 -4.58
N ALA A 117 14.55 -6.06 -3.72
CA ALA A 117 15.24 -5.66 -2.50
C ALA A 117 16.31 -4.57 -2.71
N LYS A 118 16.89 -4.44 -3.92
CA LYS A 118 17.88 -3.40 -4.25
C LYS A 118 17.32 -1.98 -4.12
N HIS A 119 16.00 -1.82 -4.20
CA HIS A 119 15.29 -0.56 -4.06
C HIS A 119 14.79 -0.31 -2.64
N ILE A 120 15.01 -1.23 -1.71
CA ILE A 120 14.46 -1.18 -0.35
C ILE A 120 15.53 -0.83 0.67
N VAL A 121 15.19 0.07 1.59
CA VAL A 121 15.93 0.27 2.85
C VAL A 121 15.01 0.00 4.02
N VAL A 122 15.34 -1.00 4.84
CA VAL A 122 14.54 -1.39 6.00
C VAL A 122 15.02 -0.64 7.23
N LEU A 123 14.13 0.10 7.89
CA LEU A 123 14.40 0.72 9.18
C LEU A 123 14.22 -0.34 10.28
N ASP A 124 15.31 -0.64 10.97
CA ASP A 124 15.33 -1.61 12.05
C ASP A 124 15.19 -0.90 13.40
N ARG A 125 13.98 -0.96 13.96
CA ARG A 125 13.65 -0.42 15.26
C ARG A 125 14.25 -1.29 16.36
N ALA A 126 15.24 -0.76 17.09
CA ALA A 126 15.90 -1.43 18.21
C ALA A 126 16.54 -2.80 17.91
N GLY A 127 16.91 -3.08 16.65
CA GLY A 127 17.57 -4.34 16.29
C GLY A 127 16.65 -5.55 16.25
N THR A 128 15.34 -5.32 16.06
CA THR A 128 14.29 -6.35 16.14
C THR A 128 13.89 -6.92 14.77
N ALA A 129 14.22 -6.23 13.68
CA ALA A 129 13.92 -6.70 12.33
C ALA A 129 14.71 -7.99 11.99
N PRO A 130 14.12 -8.93 11.23
CA PRO A 130 14.83 -10.14 10.80
C PRO A 130 16.02 -9.74 9.92
N LYS A 131 17.17 -10.39 10.11
CA LYS A 131 18.40 -10.14 9.33
C LYS A 131 18.45 -11.02 8.09
N ILE A 132 17.86 -10.53 7.01
CA ILE A 132 17.79 -11.23 5.73
C ILE A 132 18.96 -10.76 4.85
N PRO A 133 19.87 -11.66 4.41
CA PRO A 133 20.96 -11.29 3.51
C PRO A 133 20.42 -10.69 2.21
N GLY A 134 21.01 -9.58 1.74
CA GLY A 134 20.58 -8.87 0.54
C GLY A 134 19.70 -7.64 0.79
N ILE A 135 19.21 -7.45 2.01
CA ILE A 135 18.48 -6.24 2.43
C ILE A 135 19.44 -5.22 3.03
N LYS A 136 19.29 -3.94 2.64
CA LYS A 136 19.95 -2.81 3.31
C LYS A 136 19.15 -2.44 4.56
N TYR A 137 19.81 -2.43 5.72
CA TYR A 137 19.20 -2.05 6.99
C TYR A 137 19.77 -0.72 7.50
N ARG A 138 18.91 0.08 8.11
CA ARG A 138 19.27 1.29 8.86
C ARG A 138 18.70 1.20 10.27
N ASN A 139 19.55 1.26 11.28
CA ASN A 139 19.09 1.22 12.66
C ASN A 139 18.36 2.51 13.03
N LEU A 140 17.26 2.38 13.77
CA LEU A 140 16.49 3.51 14.26
C LEU A 140 16.09 3.28 15.73
N LEU A 141 15.83 4.39 16.43
CA LEU A 141 15.36 4.36 17.81
C LEU A 141 14.03 3.60 17.92
N PRO A 142 13.76 2.96 19.08
CA PRO A 142 12.52 2.24 19.29
C PRO A 142 11.31 3.18 19.19
N TYR A 143 10.25 2.68 18.56
CA TYR A 143 8.99 3.38 18.45
C TYR A 143 8.24 3.42 19.79
N ASN A 144 7.57 4.55 20.09
CA ASN A 144 6.79 4.74 21.31
C ASN A 144 5.50 5.51 21.02
N TYR A 145 4.35 4.91 21.34
CA TYR A 145 3.03 5.54 21.17
C TYR A 145 2.79 6.81 22.00
N ASN A 146 3.65 7.12 22.96
CA ASN A 146 3.57 8.37 23.72
C ASN A 146 4.27 9.55 23.02
N ASP A 147 5.02 9.31 21.95
CA ASP A 147 5.84 10.31 21.27
C ASP A 147 5.75 10.18 19.73
N THR A 148 4.53 10.01 19.22
CA THR A 148 4.33 9.71 17.80
C THR A 148 4.67 10.89 16.90
N VAL A 149 4.45 12.14 17.36
CA VAL A 149 4.79 13.35 16.60
C VAL A 149 6.30 13.46 16.36
N ALA A 150 7.12 13.31 17.40
CA ALA A 150 8.58 13.35 17.22
C ALA A 150 9.08 12.18 16.37
N ASP A 151 8.44 11.01 16.46
CA ASP A 151 8.78 9.87 15.60
C ASP A 151 8.54 10.17 14.12
N ARG A 152 7.45 10.86 13.75
CA ARG A 152 7.19 11.25 12.36
C ARG A 152 8.27 12.18 11.80
N GLU A 153 8.72 13.15 12.59
CA GLU A 153 9.81 14.05 12.20
C GLU A 153 11.13 13.29 11.99
N ILE A 154 11.43 12.35 12.88
CA ILE A 154 12.60 11.47 12.74
C ILE A 154 12.49 10.62 11.48
N LEU A 155 11.31 10.04 11.21
CA LEU A 155 11.06 9.28 9.99
C LEU A 155 11.21 10.12 8.74
N GLN A 156 10.72 11.36 8.74
CA GLN A 156 10.91 12.28 7.62
C GLN A 156 12.38 12.58 7.40
N GLN A 157 13.13 12.93 8.46
CA GLN A 157 14.56 13.17 8.35
C GLN A 157 15.30 11.96 7.76
N VAL A 158 14.94 10.74 8.15
CA VAL A 158 15.51 9.51 7.59
C VAL A 158 15.16 9.35 6.11
N CYS A 159 13.92 9.67 5.71
CA CYS A 159 13.51 9.65 4.31
C CYS A 159 14.31 10.65 3.48
N ASP A 160 14.49 11.88 3.97
CA ASP A 160 15.28 12.92 3.30
C ASP A 160 16.75 12.50 3.15
N GLU A 161 17.36 11.95 4.21
CA GLU A 161 18.76 11.52 4.19
C GLU A 161 19.01 10.33 3.27
N GLU A 162 18.04 9.42 3.11
CA GLU A 162 18.16 8.31 2.16
C GLU A 162 17.78 8.71 0.73
N GLY A 163 17.10 9.86 0.53
CA GLY A 163 16.50 10.24 -0.75
C GLY A 163 15.32 9.34 -1.11
N ALA A 164 14.44 9.07 -0.15
CA ALA A 164 13.30 8.16 -0.32
C ALA A 164 12.25 8.75 -1.28
N SER A 165 11.84 7.97 -2.27
CA SER A 165 10.73 8.31 -3.16
C SER A 165 9.38 7.91 -2.56
N LEU A 166 9.39 6.95 -1.63
CA LEU A 166 8.19 6.39 -1.02
C LEU A 166 8.51 5.78 0.35
N PHE A 167 7.51 5.78 1.22
CA PHE A 167 7.56 5.14 2.51
C PHE A 167 6.45 4.09 2.67
N ILE A 168 6.73 2.98 3.34
CA ILE A 168 5.70 2.04 3.80
C ILE A 168 6.03 1.56 5.21
N SER A 169 5.02 1.53 6.08
CA SER A 169 5.17 1.02 7.43
C SER A 169 4.66 -0.42 7.54
N SER A 170 5.39 -1.24 8.28
CA SER A 170 4.87 -2.53 8.72
C SER A 170 3.75 -2.40 9.74
N TYR A 171 3.65 -1.28 10.46
CA TYR A 171 2.55 -1.01 11.39
C TYR A 171 2.38 0.47 11.74
N TYR A 172 1.59 1.14 10.90
CA TYR A 172 0.92 2.44 11.10
C TYR A 172 1.79 3.64 11.53
N THR A 173 3.11 3.57 11.33
CA THR A 173 3.98 4.76 11.40
C THR A 173 3.94 5.52 10.08
N THR A 174 4.23 6.81 10.11
CA THR A 174 4.23 7.68 8.93
C THR A 174 5.32 8.74 9.02
N PRO A 175 5.91 9.18 7.90
CA PRO A 175 6.68 10.41 7.82
C PRO A 175 5.73 11.63 7.77
N THR A 176 6.26 12.82 7.47
CA THR A 176 5.46 14.07 7.40
C THR A 176 5.19 14.55 5.97
N THR A 177 6.14 14.42 5.05
CA THR A 177 5.99 14.87 3.65
C THR A 177 6.25 13.77 2.61
N THR A 178 7.05 12.75 2.95
CA THR A 178 7.34 11.64 2.03
C THR A 178 6.07 10.84 1.74
N PRO A 179 5.66 10.68 0.47
CA PRO A 179 4.48 9.89 0.11
C PRO A 179 4.52 8.49 0.70
N SER A 180 3.37 7.97 1.11
CA SER A 180 3.32 6.67 1.77
C SER A 180 2.26 5.73 1.22
N VAL A 181 2.48 4.44 1.42
CA VAL A 181 1.50 3.38 1.15
C VAL A 181 1.03 2.77 2.46
N PHE A 182 -0.28 2.65 2.63
CA PHE A 182 -0.87 1.99 3.79
C PHE A 182 -1.26 0.55 3.46
N MET A 183 -0.82 -0.41 4.28
CA MET A 183 -1.25 -1.81 4.18
C MET A 183 -2.27 -2.14 5.27
N ALA A 184 -3.51 -2.38 4.87
CA ALA A 184 -4.62 -2.79 5.71
C ALA A 184 -4.58 -4.31 5.95
N TYR A 185 -4.35 -4.70 7.21
CA TYR A 185 -4.42 -6.11 7.63
C TYR A 185 -5.85 -6.51 8.00
N ASP A 186 -6.58 -5.62 8.67
CA ASP A 186 -7.96 -5.80 9.08
C ASP A 186 -8.60 -4.44 9.42
N MET A 187 -9.93 -4.46 9.58
CA MET A 187 -10.70 -3.36 10.17
C MET A 187 -11.39 -3.80 11.47
N ILE A 188 -10.76 -4.72 12.23
CA ILE A 188 -11.34 -5.27 13.47
C ILE A 188 -11.69 -4.15 14.46
N PRO A 189 -10.78 -3.21 14.78
CA PRO A 189 -11.08 -2.17 15.76
C PRO A 189 -12.30 -1.34 15.38
N GLU A 190 -12.44 -1.01 14.10
CA GLU A 190 -13.54 -0.20 13.57
C GLU A 190 -14.86 -0.99 13.52
N VAL A 191 -14.83 -2.20 12.95
CA VAL A 191 -16.02 -3.05 12.78
C VAL A 191 -16.55 -3.56 14.11
N MET A 192 -15.67 -3.82 15.08
CA MET A 192 -16.05 -4.33 16.41
C MET A 192 -16.31 -3.21 17.45
N GLY A 193 -16.25 -1.94 17.04
CA GLY A 193 -16.55 -0.80 17.92
C GLY A 193 -15.57 -0.66 19.09
N TRP A 194 -14.28 -0.90 18.86
CA TRP A 194 -13.24 -0.69 19.87
C TRP A 194 -13.01 0.82 20.12
N ASP A 195 -12.30 1.14 21.21
CA ASP A 195 -12.02 2.53 21.57
C ASP A 195 -10.98 3.17 20.63
N MET A 196 -11.46 4.02 19.72
CA MET A 196 -10.63 4.75 18.76
C MET A 196 -9.71 5.81 19.40
N ASN A 197 -9.83 6.09 20.71
CA ASN A 197 -8.86 6.94 21.41
C ASN A 197 -7.54 6.22 21.70
N ASN A 198 -7.51 4.89 21.59
CA ASN A 198 -6.28 4.12 21.72
C ASN A 198 -5.22 4.68 20.73
N PRO A 199 -4.00 5.02 21.21
CA PRO A 199 -2.97 5.57 20.35
C PRO A 199 -2.71 4.77 19.07
N MET A 200 -2.74 3.44 19.14
CA MET A 200 -2.54 2.57 17.97
C MET A 200 -3.58 2.78 16.88
N TRP A 201 -4.84 2.95 17.24
CA TRP A 201 -5.93 3.13 16.26
C TRP A 201 -5.97 4.56 15.73
N ARG A 202 -5.55 5.56 16.53
CA ARG A 202 -5.33 6.92 16.03
C ARG A 202 -4.22 6.96 14.99
N GLU A 203 -3.11 6.27 15.23
CA GLU A 203 -2.01 6.16 14.26
C GLU A 203 -2.42 5.36 13.02
N LYS A 204 -3.26 4.33 13.18
CA LYS A 204 -3.88 3.63 12.04
C LYS A 204 -4.68 4.58 11.16
N HIS A 205 -5.58 5.37 11.75
CA HIS A 205 -6.43 6.33 11.01
C HIS A 205 -5.59 7.40 10.32
N TYR A 206 -4.60 7.95 11.03
CA TYR A 206 -3.65 8.88 10.43
C TYR A 206 -2.91 8.25 9.24
N GLY A 207 -2.43 7.01 9.38
CA GLY A 207 -1.77 6.29 8.29
C GLY A 207 -2.67 6.03 7.09
N ILE A 208 -3.96 5.80 7.30
CA ILE A 208 -4.94 5.63 6.21
C ILE A 208 -5.15 6.94 5.47
N GLU A 209 -5.36 8.04 6.19
CA GLU A 209 -5.62 9.37 5.62
C GLU A 209 -4.39 9.97 4.95
N TYR A 210 -3.19 9.70 5.48
CA TYR A 210 -1.93 10.19 4.93
C TYR A 210 -1.46 9.45 3.68
N ALA A 211 -1.92 8.22 3.46
CA ALA A 211 -1.42 7.38 2.39
C ALA A 211 -1.86 7.84 1.00
N SER A 212 -0.91 7.82 0.07
CA SER A 212 -1.13 8.10 -1.36
C SER A 212 -1.70 6.89 -2.10
N ALA A 213 -1.54 5.69 -1.55
CA ALA A 213 -2.15 4.46 -2.05
C ALA A 213 -2.41 3.45 -0.92
N HIS A 214 -3.38 2.56 -1.13
CA HIS A 214 -3.80 1.58 -0.13
C HIS A 214 -3.68 0.15 -0.68
N ILE A 215 -3.16 -0.74 0.17
CA ILE A 215 -3.09 -2.18 -0.08
C ILE A 215 -3.94 -2.88 0.99
N ALA A 216 -4.73 -3.87 0.62
CA ALA A 216 -5.46 -4.72 1.57
C ALA A 216 -5.08 -6.19 1.38
N ILE A 217 -4.99 -6.95 2.49
CA ILE A 217 -4.62 -8.37 2.42
C ILE A 217 -5.77 -9.30 2.00
N SER A 218 -6.99 -8.77 1.86
CA SER A 218 -8.16 -9.51 1.36
C SER A 218 -9.16 -8.58 0.70
N GLN A 219 -10.04 -9.13 -0.14
CA GLN A 219 -11.16 -8.38 -0.72
C GLN A 219 -12.14 -7.91 0.36
N HIS A 220 -12.32 -8.69 1.42
CA HIS A 220 -13.14 -8.26 2.55
C HIS A 220 -12.54 -7.04 3.27
N THR A 221 -11.25 -7.08 3.60
CA THR A 221 -10.55 -5.96 4.25
C THR A 221 -10.58 -4.71 3.37
N ALA A 222 -10.45 -4.84 2.04
CA ALA A 222 -10.57 -3.71 1.13
C ALA A 222 -11.95 -3.03 1.19
N ARG A 223 -13.02 -3.83 1.20
CA ARG A 223 -14.40 -3.29 1.33
C ARG A 223 -14.61 -2.62 2.67
N ASP A 224 -14.12 -3.22 3.75
CA ASP A 224 -14.27 -2.64 5.07
C ASP A 224 -13.46 -1.35 5.23
N LEU A 225 -12.27 -1.27 4.63
CA LEU A 225 -11.49 -0.04 4.58
C LEU A 225 -12.32 1.09 3.96
N VAL A 226 -12.91 0.85 2.78
CA VAL A 226 -13.76 1.83 2.09
C VAL A 226 -15.05 2.14 2.86
N ASN A 227 -15.65 1.15 3.52
CA ASN A 227 -16.84 1.37 4.36
C ASN A 227 -16.53 2.28 5.55
N CYS A 228 -15.33 2.16 6.14
CA CYS A 228 -14.88 2.99 7.24
C CYS A 228 -14.34 4.36 6.78
N PHE A 229 -13.79 4.43 5.57
CA PHE A 229 -13.18 5.63 4.96
C PHE A 229 -13.76 5.86 3.55
N PRO A 230 -14.97 6.45 3.44
CA PRO A 230 -15.71 6.56 2.17
C PRO A 230 -15.04 7.42 1.08
N ASP A 231 -14.04 8.22 1.45
CA ASP A 231 -13.26 9.03 0.50
C ASP A 231 -12.28 8.16 -0.33
N ILE A 232 -12.05 6.91 0.09
CA ILE A 232 -11.22 5.94 -0.63
C ILE A 232 -12.12 5.16 -1.61
N SER A 233 -11.77 5.14 -2.89
CA SER A 233 -12.46 4.30 -3.87
C SER A 233 -12.02 2.83 -3.73
N LEU A 234 -12.95 1.88 -3.87
CA LEU A 234 -12.59 0.46 -3.87
C LEU A 234 -11.67 0.09 -5.04
N GLU A 235 -11.80 0.79 -6.17
CA GLU A 235 -10.97 0.56 -7.36
C GLU A 235 -9.51 1.00 -7.17
N SER A 236 -9.25 1.93 -6.23
CA SER A 236 -7.89 2.37 -5.91
C SER A 236 -7.19 1.51 -4.85
N VAL A 237 -7.90 0.57 -4.22
CA VAL A 237 -7.30 -0.34 -3.23
C VAL A 237 -6.74 -1.57 -3.92
N THR A 238 -5.42 -1.76 -3.84
CA THR A 238 -4.79 -2.99 -4.35
C THR A 238 -4.99 -4.14 -3.39
N VAL A 239 -5.50 -5.28 -3.86
CA VAL A 239 -5.67 -6.48 -3.02
C VAL A 239 -4.50 -7.45 -3.21
N ALA A 240 -3.72 -7.65 -2.15
CA ALA A 240 -2.56 -8.54 -2.12
C ALA A 240 -2.79 -9.67 -1.09
N HIS A 241 -3.41 -10.77 -1.53
CA HIS A 241 -3.67 -11.92 -0.66
C HIS A 241 -2.38 -12.49 -0.05
N CYS A 242 -2.41 -12.82 1.24
CA CYS A 242 -1.30 -13.49 1.91
C CYS A 242 -0.97 -14.84 1.28
N GLY A 243 0.29 -15.25 1.39
CA GLY A 243 0.78 -16.56 0.94
C GLY A 243 0.79 -17.63 2.04
N VAL A 244 1.19 -18.84 1.64
CA VAL A 244 1.57 -19.92 2.56
C VAL A 244 3.00 -20.35 2.29
N LYS A 245 3.79 -20.54 3.36
CA LYS A 245 5.19 -20.97 3.24
C LYS A 245 5.25 -22.45 2.87
N SER A 246 6.24 -22.85 2.07
CA SER A 246 6.46 -24.25 1.67
C SER A 246 6.68 -25.22 2.84
N THR A 247 7.14 -24.72 4.00
CA THR A 247 7.22 -25.50 5.26
C THR A 247 5.86 -26.08 5.66
N PHE A 248 4.75 -25.38 5.36
CA PHE A 248 3.41 -25.91 5.55
C PHE A 248 3.06 -26.85 4.40
N SER A 249 3.37 -28.12 4.61
CA SER A 249 3.03 -29.23 3.72
C SER A 249 2.72 -30.48 4.55
N PRO A 250 2.10 -31.53 3.97
CA PRO A 250 1.79 -32.73 4.73
C PRO A 250 3.05 -33.42 5.25
N CYS A 251 3.16 -33.57 6.57
CA CYS A 251 4.29 -34.26 7.23
C CYS A 251 4.15 -35.79 7.18
N GLN A 252 5.28 -36.49 7.34
CA GLN A 252 5.30 -37.95 7.45
C GLN A 252 4.76 -38.42 8.80
N LEU A 253 4.29 -39.67 8.85
CA LEU A 253 3.68 -40.24 10.06
C LEU A 253 4.67 -40.32 11.23
N GLU A 254 5.95 -40.55 10.94
CA GLU A 254 7.04 -40.58 11.92
C GLU A 254 7.22 -39.23 12.61
N GLU A 255 7.16 -38.13 11.85
CA GLU A 255 7.28 -36.76 12.36
C GLU A 255 6.08 -36.43 13.26
N ILE A 256 4.87 -36.79 12.82
CA ILE A 256 3.62 -36.61 13.59
C ILE A 256 3.69 -37.40 14.91
N ASN A 257 4.17 -38.64 14.88
CA ASN A 257 4.30 -39.47 16.09
C ASN A 257 5.39 -38.94 17.04
N ALA A 258 6.49 -38.42 16.51
CA ALA A 258 7.53 -37.78 17.30
C ALA A 258 7.00 -36.50 17.97
N PHE A 259 6.26 -35.66 17.25
CA PHE A 259 5.58 -34.48 17.79
C PHE A 259 4.61 -34.86 18.92
N LYS A 260 3.74 -35.85 18.68
CA LYS A 260 2.81 -36.36 19.70
C LYS A 260 3.54 -36.84 20.95
N SER A 261 4.62 -37.60 20.78
CA SER A 261 5.44 -38.11 21.88
C SER A 261 6.13 -36.98 22.65
N LYS A 262 6.67 -35.98 21.95
CA LYS A 262 7.34 -34.81 22.53
C LYS A 262 6.42 -34.02 23.47
N TYR A 263 5.15 -33.84 23.08
CA TYR A 263 4.18 -33.05 23.85
C TYR A 263 3.22 -33.90 24.69
N GLY A 264 3.40 -35.23 24.73
CA GLY A 264 2.52 -36.13 25.49
C GLY A 264 1.08 -36.20 24.97
N ILE A 265 0.87 -35.97 23.68
CA ILE A 265 -0.44 -36.08 23.03
C ILE A 265 -0.70 -37.56 22.75
N THR A 266 -1.71 -38.13 23.40
CA THR A 266 -1.94 -39.59 23.39
C THR A 266 -3.18 -39.99 22.59
N LYS A 267 -4.02 -39.01 22.23
CA LYS A 267 -5.29 -39.22 21.53
C LYS A 267 -5.28 -38.50 20.17
N PRO A 268 -6.21 -38.82 19.26
CA PRO A 268 -6.57 -37.89 18.18
C PRO A 268 -6.89 -36.52 18.76
N TYR A 269 -6.57 -35.44 18.04
CA TYR A 269 -6.76 -34.09 18.58
C TYR A 269 -7.33 -33.12 17.57
N PHE A 270 -8.08 -32.15 18.09
CA PHE A 270 -8.43 -30.94 17.35
C PHE A 270 -7.41 -29.85 17.68
N ILE A 271 -7.10 -29.00 16.70
CA ILE A 271 -6.20 -27.87 16.89
C ILE A 271 -6.97 -26.54 16.84
N LEU A 272 -6.60 -25.63 17.73
CA LEU A 272 -7.09 -24.26 17.83
C LEU A 272 -5.89 -23.30 17.77
N VAL A 273 -5.99 -22.24 16.98
CA VAL A 273 -4.94 -21.22 16.83
C VAL A 273 -5.49 -19.87 17.29
N GLY A 274 -4.78 -19.19 18.20
CA GLY A 274 -5.23 -17.93 18.80
C GLY A 274 -6.29 -18.10 19.89
N VAL A 275 -6.15 -19.12 20.75
CA VAL A 275 -7.13 -19.42 21.80
C VAL A 275 -7.30 -18.23 22.76
N GLY A 276 -8.53 -17.74 22.94
CA GLY A 276 -8.88 -16.84 24.05
C GLY A 276 -9.24 -15.40 23.70
N SER A 277 -9.05 -14.92 22.46
CA SER A 277 -9.63 -13.63 22.09
C SER A 277 -11.12 -13.77 21.75
N ALA A 278 -11.93 -12.80 22.17
CA ALA A 278 -13.39 -12.86 22.06
C ALA A 278 -13.89 -13.08 20.62
N TYR A 279 -13.19 -12.50 19.64
CA TYR A 279 -13.55 -12.64 18.23
C TYR A 279 -13.10 -13.98 17.61
N LYS A 280 -12.06 -14.65 18.13
CA LYS A 280 -11.69 -16.02 17.69
C LYS A 280 -12.66 -17.09 18.20
N ASN A 281 -13.52 -16.72 19.17
CA ASN A 281 -14.70 -17.48 19.58
C ASN A 281 -14.41 -18.93 20.00
N SER A 282 -13.25 -19.19 20.63
CA SER A 282 -12.85 -20.54 21.02
C SER A 282 -13.85 -21.20 21.98
N ILE A 283 -14.66 -20.41 22.69
CA ILE A 283 -15.73 -20.91 23.56
C ILE A 283 -16.73 -21.79 22.80
N LEU A 284 -17.06 -21.46 21.55
CA LEU A 284 -18.01 -22.23 20.74
C LEU A 284 -17.52 -23.67 20.55
N PHE A 285 -16.22 -23.84 20.27
CA PHE A 285 -15.60 -25.16 20.16
C PHE A 285 -15.68 -25.94 21.47
N PHE A 286 -15.36 -25.31 22.60
CA PHE A 286 -15.40 -26.00 23.90
C PHE A 286 -16.82 -26.46 24.24
N GLN A 287 -17.83 -25.60 24.04
CA GLN A 287 -19.23 -25.95 24.22
C GLN A 287 -19.64 -27.11 23.32
N ALA A 288 -19.30 -27.05 22.03
CA ALA A 288 -19.62 -28.09 21.07
C ALA A 288 -18.93 -29.42 21.42
N LEU A 289 -17.65 -29.39 21.77
CA LEU A 289 -16.89 -30.56 22.20
C LEU A 289 -17.54 -31.23 23.40
N SER A 290 -18.04 -30.46 24.37
CA SER A 290 -18.68 -31.01 25.57
C SER A 290 -19.99 -31.76 25.30
N GLN A 291 -20.64 -31.52 24.14
CA GLN A 291 -21.85 -32.24 23.72
C GLN A 291 -21.55 -33.60 23.09
N LEU A 292 -20.30 -33.87 22.68
CA LEU A 292 -19.93 -35.15 22.09
C LEU A 292 -19.95 -36.25 23.16
N SER A 293 -20.66 -37.35 22.90
CA SER A 293 -20.73 -38.50 23.81
C SER A 293 -19.35 -39.15 24.06
N ASN A 294 -18.39 -38.93 23.17
CA ASN A 294 -17.01 -39.42 23.24
C ASN A 294 -15.98 -38.27 23.31
N SER A 295 -16.35 -37.13 23.88
CA SER A 295 -15.46 -35.95 24.01
C SER A 295 -14.09 -36.28 24.63
N TYR A 296 -14.07 -37.14 25.65
CA TYR A 296 -12.87 -37.69 26.30
C TYR A 296 -11.97 -38.52 25.37
N GLY A 297 -12.42 -38.88 24.17
CA GLY A 297 -11.65 -39.55 23.13
C GLY A 297 -10.67 -38.63 22.40
N PHE A 298 -10.72 -37.31 22.63
CA PHE A 298 -9.86 -36.33 21.98
C PHE A 298 -9.00 -35.55 22.97
N ASP A 299 -7.78 -35.25 22.54
CA ASP A 299 -6.96 -34.18 23.11
C ASP A 299 -7.22 -32.86 22.35
N ILE A 300 -6.83 -31.74 22.94
CA ILE A 300 -6.99 -30.40 22.35
C ILE A 300 -5.62 -29.75 22.29
N VAL A 301 -5.19 -29.31 21.11
CA VAL A 301 -3.95 -28.55 20.94
C VAL A 301 -4.30 -27.10 20.70
N GLY A 302 -3.93 -26.23 21.64
CA GLY A 302 -4.09 -24.78 21.51
C GLY A 302 -2.73 -24.11 21.30
N THR A 303 -2.64 -23.17 20.37
CA THR A 303 -1.42 -22.38 20.15
C THR A 303 -1.73 -20.93 19.80
N GLY A 304 -0.70 -20.07 19.67
CA GLY A 304 -0.83 -18.66 19.29
C GLY A 304 -1.20 -17.69 20.43
N SER A 305 -1.65 -18.19 21.58
CA SER A 305 -1.73 -17.41 22.83
C SER A 305 -0.82 -18.05 23.87
N GLY A 306 0.15 -17.29 24.38
CA GLY A 306 0.98 -17.75 25.49
C GLY A 306 0.13 -17.95 26.74
N GLY A 307 0.29 -19.10 27.40
CA GLY A 307 -0.21 -19.28 28.78
C GLY A 307 -1.18 -20.43 29.00
N LEU A 308 -1.90 -20.33 30.12
CA LEU A 308 -2.83 -21.34 30.60
C LEU A 308 -4.21 -21.16 29.95
N LEU A 309 -4.93 -22.28 29.80
CA LEU A 309 -6.33 -22.23 29.41
C LEU A 309 -7.14 -21.40 30.41
N ALA A 310 -7.89 -20.44 29.89
CA ALA A 310 -8.72 -19.55 30.69
C ALA A 310 -9.74 -20.36 31.52
N PRO A 311 -10.01 -19.99 32.79
CA PRO A 311 -10.84 -20.78 33.69
C PRO A 311 -12.23 -21.13 33.14
N GLU A 312 -12.84 -20.23 32.36
CA GLU A 312 -14.15 -20.40 31.74
C GLU A 312 -14.23 -21.60 30.80
N PHE A 313 -13.12 -22.01 30.18
CA PHE A 313 -13.10 -23.15 29.27
C PHE A 313 -13.03 -24.49 30.01
N ARG A 314 -12.52 -24.52 31.25
CA ARG A 314 -12.28 -25.77 32.00
C ARG A 314 -13.54 -26.57 32.27
N ALA A 315 -14.69 -25.90 32.36
CA ALA A 315 -15.97 -26.55 32.57
C ALA A 315 -16.36 -27.50 31.41
N TYR A 316 -15.79 -27.28 30.22
CA TYR A 316 -16.14 -27.99 28.99
C TYR A 316 -15.09 -29.04 28.57
N THR A 317 -13.98 -29.16 29.30
CA THR A 317 -12.85 -30.03 28.93
C THR A 317 -12.82 -31.34 29.71
N SER A 318 -13.92 -31.74 30.35
CA SER A 318 -13.96 -32.92 31.21
C SER A 318 -13.59 -34.19 30.43
N GLY A 319 -12.42 -34.77 30.76
CA GLY A 319 -11.90 -35.98 30.13
C GLY A 319 -10.94 -35.77 28.94
N SER A 320 -10.80 -34.53 28.47
CA SER A 320 -9.84 -34.13 27.41
C SER A 320 -8.64 -33.40 28.02
N ILE A 321 -7.43 -33.69 27.51
CA ILE A 321 -6.23 -32.94 27.91
C ILE A 321 -6.08 -31.76 26.95
N VAL A 322 -5.89 -30.56 27.50
CA VAL A 322 -5.63 -29.35 26.72
C VAL A 322 -4.15 -29.01 26.77
N HIS A 323 -3.51 -29.08 25.61
CA HIS A 323 -2.10 -28.79 25.40
C HIS A 323 -1.97 -27.37 24.86
N MET A 324 -1.63 -26.41 25.72
CA MET A 324 -1.33 -25.03 25.31
C MET A 324 0.15 -24.92 24.95
N LEU A 325 0.45 -24.89 23.66
CA LEU A 325 1.80 -25.01 23.11
C LEU A 325 2.26 -23.74 22.41
N GLN A 326 3.54 -23.43 22.58
CA GLN A 326 4.27 -22.51 21.71
C GLN A 326 5.01 -23.35 20.67
N LEU A 327 4.69 -23.16 19.40
CA LEU A 327 5.16 -23.99 18.30
C LEU A 327 5.97 -23.15 17.32
N SER A 328 7.08 -23.70 16.81
CA SER A 328 7.72 -23.16 15.60
C SER A 328 6.84 -23.39 14.37
N ASP A 329 7.17 -22.78 13.23
CA ASP A 329 6.42 -23.02 11.97
C ASP A 329 6.49 -24.50 11.56
N GLU A 330 7.62 -25.18 11.76
CA GLU A 330 7.80 -26.61 11.46
C GLU A 330 6.96 -27.49 12.40
N GLU A 331 6.94 -27.17 13.69
CA GLU A 331 6.12 -27.87 14.67
C GLU A 331 4.63 -27.63 14.43
N LEU A 332 4.25 -26.42 14.03
CA LEU A 332 2.88 -26.06 13.68
C LEU A 332 2.43 -26.79 12.42
N ALA A 333 3.27 -26.91 11.39
CA ALA A 333 2.99 -27.72 10.21
C ALA A 333 2.78 -29.20 10.57
N THR A 334 3.59 -29.73 11.49
CA THR A 334 3.43 -31.10 12.01
C THR A 334 2.14 -31.25 12.81
N ALA A 335 1.79 -30.24 13.62
CA ALA A 335 0.57 -30.20 14.41
C ALA A 335 -0.69 -30.17 13.52
N TYR A 336 -0.69 -29.38 12.44
CA TYR A 336 -1.78 -29.40 11.46
C TYR A 336 -1.88 -30.78 10.78
N SER A 337 -0.76 -31.31 10.30
CA SER A 337 -0.71 -32.60 9.59
C SER A 337 -1.24 -33.76 10.45
N GLY A 338 -1.01 -33.71 11.77
CA GLY A 338 -1.45 -34.72 12.72
C GLY A 338 -2.86 -34.52 13.29
N ALA A 339 -3.51 -33.38 13.03
CA ALA A 339 -4.79 -33.03 13.62
C ALA A 339 -5.99 -33.69 12.91
N VAL A 340 -7.05 -33.93 13.67
CA VAL A 340 -8.37 -34.30 13.14
C VAL A 340 -8.92 -33.12 12.34
N ALA A 341 -8.89 -31.91 12.88
CA ALA A 341 -9.20 -30.70 12.13
C ALA A 341 -8.62 -29.49 12.84
N LEU A 342 -8.34 -28.44 12.07
CA LEU A 342 -8.34 -27.09 12.60
C LEU A 342 -9.79 -26.67 12.83
N VAL A 343 -10.10 -26.24 14.05
CA VAL A 343 -11.37 -25.61 14.38
C VAL A 343 -11.11 -24.13 14.57
N TYR A 344 -11.68 -23.29 13.72
CA TYR A 344 -11.41 -21.86 13.66
C TYR A 344 -12.73 -21.07 13.55
N PRO A 345 -13.56 -21.03 14.60
CA PRO A 345 -14.90 -20.47 14.56
C PRO A 345 -14.90 -18.93 14.69
N SER A 346 -13.93 -18.26 14.06
CA SER A 346 -13.73 -16.83 14.18
C SER A 346 -14.93 -16.03 13.69
N LYS A 347 -15.32 -15.03 14.48
CA LYS A 347 -16.36 -14.06 14.15
C LYS A 347 -15.89 -13.03 13.12
N TYR A 348 -14.59 -12.77 13.07
CA TYR A 348 -14.00 -11.85 12.11
C TYR A 348 -12.51 -12.10 11.94
N GLU A 349 -12.02 -11.98 10.71
CA GLU A 349 -10.61 -12.10 10.34
C GLU A 349 -10.30 -11.18 9.17
N GLY A 350 -9.12 -10.56 9.20
CA GLY A 350 -8.60 -9.82 8.05
C GLY A 350 -8.16 -10.71 6.88
N PHE A 351 -7.75 -11.96 7.16
CA PHE A 351 -7.45 -12.96 6.13
C PHE A 351 -7.74 -14.41 6.58
N GLY A 352 -7.10 -14.85 7.68
CA GLY A 352 -7.22 -16.24 8.16
C GLY A 352 -6.04 -17.12 7.77
N MET A 353 -4.80 -16.67 8.00
CA MET A 353 -3.58 -17.47 7.73
C MET A 353 -3.62 -18.89 8.32
N PRO A 354 -4.12 -19.14 9.55
CA PRO A 354 -4.22 -20.50 10.08
C PRO A 354 -5.03 -21.45 9.18
N VAL A 355 -6.06 -20.94 8.49
CA VAL A 355 -6.91 -21.72 7.58
C VAL A 355 -6.11 -22.23 6.38
N ILE A 356 -5.35 -21.36 5.70
CA ILE A 356 -4.55 -21.80 4.54
C ILE A 356 -3.36 -22.66 4.93
N GLU A 357 -2.76 -22.42 6.10
CA GLU A 357 -1.67 -23.23 6.63
C GLU A 357 -2.14 -24.65 6.94
N ALA A 358 -3.29 -24.79 7.62
CA ALA A 358 -3.93 -26.08 7.87
C ALA A 358 -4.24 -26.81 6.56
N MET A 359 -4.85 -26.12 5.59
CA MET A 359 -5.17 -26.68 4.28
C MET A 359 -3.92 -27.14 3.53
N ALA A 360 -2.82 -26.38 3.57
CA ALA A 360 -1.55 -26.73 2.94
C ALA A 360 -0.92 -27.98 3.56
N CYS A 361 -1.12 -28.20 4.86
CA CYS A 361 -0.70 -29.41 5.58
C CYS A 361 -1.65 -30.61 5.40
N GLY A 362 -2.72 -30.49 4.60
CA GLY A 362 -3.71 -31.55 4.46
C GLY A 362 -4.58 -31.75 5.71
N CYS A 363 -4.73 -30.71 6.53
CA CYS A 363 -5.62 -30.70 7.69
C CYS A 363 -7.00 -30.16 7.29
N PRO A 364 -8.10 -30.90 7.53
CA PRO A 364 -9.44 -30.36 7.34
C PRO A 364 -9.71 -29.14 8.24
N VAL A 365 -10.55 -28.23 7.75
CA VAL A 365 -10.92 -27.01 8.45
C VAL A 365 -12.41 -26.99 8.75
N ILE A 366 -12.76 -26.66 9.99
CA ILE A 366 -14.11 -26.27 10.40
C ILE A 366 -14.05 -24.80 10.81
N THR A 367 -14.87 -23.95 10.21
CA THR A 367 -14.80 -22.49 10.42
C THR A 367 -16.16 -21.82 10.18
N CYS A 368 -16.22 -20.50 10.31
CA CYS A 368 -17.43 -19.72 10.08
C CYS A 368 -17.33 -18.95 8.76
N PRO A 369 -18.44 -18.71 8.04
CA PRO A 369 -18.43 -18.01 6.75
C PRO A 369 -18.32 -16.48 6.92
N ASN A 370 -17.46 -16.04 7.85
CA ASN A 370 -17.36 -14.65 8.27
C ASN A 370 -16.17 -13.94 7.62
N ALA A 371 -16.33 -12.65 7.35
CA ALA A 371 -15.29 -11.77 6.87
C ALA A 371 -14.54 -12.32 5.63
N SER A 372 -13.21 -12.37 5.69
CA SER A 372 -12.32 -12.90 4.64
C SER A 372 -12.27 -14.44 4.58
N ILE A 373 -12.85 -15.17 5.54
CA ILE A 373 -12.70 -16.63 5.60
C ILE A 373 -13.32 -17.36 4.39
N PRO A 374 -14.48 -16.98 3.84
CA PRO A 374 -14.99 -17.57 2.60
C PRO A 374 -14.07 -17.39 1.38
N GLU A 375 -13.40 -16.24 1.30
CA GLU A 375 -12.42 -15.92 0.24
C GLU A 375 -11.20 -16.84 0.34
N VAL A 376 -10.78 -17.16 1.58
CA VAL A 376 -9.59 -17.95 1.87
C VAL A 376 -9.86 -19.46 1.84
N ALA A 377 -10.88 -19.95 2.54
CA ALA A 377 -11.23 -21.38 2.59
C ALA A 377 -12.00 -21.88 1.35
N GLY A 378 -12.69 -21.00 0.63
CA GLY A 378 -13.48 -21.36 -0.56
C GLY A 378 -14.53 -22.44 -0.26
N LYS A 379 -14.42 -23.61 -0.91
CA LYS A 379 -15.31 -24.77 -0.67
C LYS A 379 -14.64 -25.89 0.13
N ALA A 380 -13.45 -25.64 0.67
CA ALA A 380 -12.59 -26.65 1.28
C ALA A 380 -12.72 -26.75 2.80
N ALA A 381 -13.74 -26.12 3.39
CA ALA A 381 -14.03 -26.17 4.82
C ALA A 381 -15.47 -26.60 5.08
N ILE A 382 -15.72 -27.11 6.29
CA ILE A 382 -17.07 -27.18 6.84
C ILE A 382 -17.38 -25.81 7.45
N TYR A 383 -18.41 -25.14 6.95
CA TYR A 383 -18.88 -23.88 7.49
C TYR A 383 -19.96 -24.13 8.54
N VAL A 384 -19.87 -23.42 9.65
CA VAL A 384 -20.88 -23.41 10.72
C VAL A 384 -21.22 -21.99 11.12
N ASP A 385 -22.43 -21.77 11.63
CA ASP A 385 -22.80 -20.48 12.23
C ASP A 385 -21.98 -20.22 13.51
N ASP A 386 -21.53 -18.96 13.71
CA ASP A 386 -20.63 -18.59 14.80
C ASP A 386 -21.28 -18.51 16.19
N SER A 387 -22.58 -18.81 16.26
CA SER A 387 -23.36 -18.90 17.49
C SER A 387 -23.98 -20.29 17.73
N ASN A 388 -23.88 -21.20 16.75
CA ASN A 388 -24.57 -22.48 16.77
C ASN A 388 -23.68 -23.63 17.27
N VAL A 389 -23.82 -23.94 18.56
CA VAL A 389 -23.07 -25.02 19.23
C VAL A 389 -23.37 -26.39 18.61
N ASP A 390 -24.64 -26.67 18.29
CA ASP A 390 -25.07 -27.97 17.79
C ASP A 390 -24.54 -28.23 16.37
N GLU A 391 -24.51 -27.20 15.53
CA GLU A 391 -23.93 -27.27 14.19
C GLU A 391 -22.43 -27.56 14.24
N LEU A 392 -21.70 -26.90 15.15
CA LEU A 392 -20.28 -27.20 15.35
C LEU A 392 -20.07 -28.61 15.92
N ALA A 393 -20.91 -29.09 16.83
CA ALA A 393 -20.82 -30.45 17.35
C ALA A 393 -21.05 -31.50 16.24
N ASN A 394 -22.00 -31.26 15.35
CA ASN A 394 -22.23 -32.07 14.15
C ASN A 394 -21.03 -32.04 13.20
N ALA A 395 -20.43 -30.86 12.96
CA ALA A 395 -19.23 -30.72 12.13
C ALA A 395 -18.03 -31.47 12.72
N LEU A 396 -17.84 -31.46 14.05
CA LEU A 396 -16.81 -32.25 14.74
C LEU A 396 -17.00 -33.76 14.51
N CYS A 397 -18.24 -34.24 14.39
CA CYS A 397 -18.55 -35.62 14.06
C CYS A 397 -18.34 -35.93 12.57
N ASP A 398 -18.79 -35.03 11.69
CA ASP A 398 -18.74 -35.19 10.24
C ASP A 398 -17.31 -35.22 9.71
N VAL A 399 -16.42 -34.37 10.22
CA VAL A 399 -15.02 -34.29 9.77
C VAL A 399 -14.23 -35.59 10.03
N GLN A 400 -14.73 -36.46 10.92
CA GLN A 400 -14.13 -37.76 11.20
C GLN A 400 -14.56 -38.83 10.18
N LYS A 401 -15.68 -38.63 9.47
CA LYS A 401 -16.18 -39.60 8.49
C LYS A 401 -15.19 -39.67 7.32
N PRO A 402 -14.65 -40.86 6.96
CA PRO A 402 -13.57 -40.96 5.98
C PRO A 402 -13.86 -40.29 4.62
N GLY A 403 -15.10 -40.40 4.12
CA GLY A 403 -15.49 -39.77 2.86
C GLY A 403 -15.45 -38.24 2.91
N ILE A 404 -16.00 -37.63 3.97
CA ILE A 404 -15.98 -36.17 4.17
C ILE A 404 -14.55 -35.70 4.39
N ARG A 405 -13.81 -36.39 5.27
CA ARG A 405 -12.41 -36.10 5.57
C ARG A 405 -11.56 -36.06 4.30
N ASN A 406 -11.55 -37.13 3.53
CA ASN A 406 -10.70 -37.24 2.34
C ASN A 406 -11.06 -36.19 1.29
N SER A 407 -12.36 -35.86 1.15
CA SER A 407 -12.82 -34.78 0.28
C SER A 407 -12.28 -33.41 0.73
N LEU A 408 -12.34 -33.11 2.03
CA LEU A 408 -11.83 -31.85 2.57
C LEU A 408 -10.31 -31.73 2.44
N ILE A 409 -9.57 -32.82 2.67
CA ILE A 409 -8.11 -32.84 2.49
C ILE A 409 -7.75 -32.52 1.04
N ALA A 410 -8.38 -33.22 0.08
CA ALA A 410 -8.12 -32.99 -1.34
C ALA A 410 -8.49 -31.56 -1.78
N ALA A 411 -9.65 -31.06 -1.33
CA ALA A 411 -10.08 -29.69 -1.61
C ALA A 411 -9.17 -28.64 -0.97
N GLY A 412 -8.72 -28.85 0.27
CA GLY A 412 -7.84 -27.96 1.02
C GLY A 412 -6.48 -27.83 0.35
N LEU A 413 -5.85 -28.94 -0.01
CA LEU A 413 -4.57 -28.94 -0.73
C LEU A 413 -4.68 -28.23 -2.09
N ALA A 414 -5.81 -28.35 -2.79
CA ALA A 414 -6.05 -27.63 -4.03
C ALA A 414 -6.31 -26.13 -3.81
N GLN A 415 -7.00 -25.77 -2.72
CA GLN A 415 -7.29 -24.38 -2.36
C GLN A 415 -6.03 -23.63 -1.93
N ALA A 416 -5.19 -24.24 -1.07
CA ALA A 416 -3.96 -23.63 -0.56
C ALA A 416 -2.99 -23.22 -1.69
N LYS A 417 -2.92 -23.97 -2.79
CA LYS A 417 -2.09 -23.67 -3.97
C LYS A 417 -2.41 -22.35 -4.67
N LYS A 418 -3.56 -21.73 -4.39
CA LYS A 418 -3.94 -20.43 -4.95
C LYS A 418 -3.25 -19.25 -4.26
N PHE A 419 -2.64 -19.48 -3.10
CA PHE A 419 -2.02 -18.46 -2.25
C PHE A 419 -0.51 -18.63 -2.24
N SER A 420 0.22 -17.56 -2.59
CA SER A 420 1.67 -17.59 -2.76
C SER A 420 2.29 -16.29 -2.26
N TRP A 421 3.36 -16.40 -1.49
CA TRP A 421 4.12 -15.22 -1.04
C TRP A 421 4.77 -14.49 -2.21
N LEU A 422 5.27 -15.21 -3.22
CA LEU A 422 5.79 -14.61 -4.45
C LEU A 422 4.74 -13.72 -5.13
N LYS A 423 3.51 -14.22 -5.28
CA LYS A 423 2.42 -13.45 -5.90
C LYS A 423 2.07 -12.21 -5.08
N MET A 424 2.04 -12.34 -3.74
CA MET A 424 1.85 -11.19 -2.86
C MET A 424 2.98 -10.18 -3.04
N ALA A 425 4.24 -10.62 -3.03
CA ALA A 425 5.41 -9.78 -3.17
C ALA A 425 5.43 -9.01 -4.49
N GLU A 426 5.10 -9.67 -5.60
CA GLU A 426 4.93 -9.05 -6.93
C GLU A 426 3.81 -7.99 -6.94
N THR A 427 2.66 -8.32 -6.34
CA THR A 427 1.52 -7.40 -6.25
C THR A 427 1.86 -6.17 -5.40
N VAL A 428 2.49 -6.37 -4.24
CA VAL A 428 2.90 -5.27 -3.35
C VAL A 428 4.00 -4.44 -4.01
N SER A 429 5.02 -5.04 -4.65
CA SER A 429 6.06 -4.26 -5.34
C SER A 429 5.49 -3.42 -6.48
N SER A 430 4.55 -3.98 -7.27
CA SER A 430 3.85 -3.23 -8.31
C SER A 430 3.13 -2.03 -7.71
N ALA A 431 2.31 -2.25 -6.67
CA ALA A 431 1.58 -1.18 -6.01
C ALA A 431 2.49 -0.09 -5.42
N LEU A 432 3.66 -0.46 -4.91
CA LEU A 432 4.66 0.50 -4.44
C LEU A 432 5.24 1.33 -5.59
N ILE A 433 5.54 0.71 -6.73
CA ILE A 433 6.02 1.44 -7.91
C ILE A 433 4.91 2.37 -8.42
N ASP A 434 3.69 1.86 -8.57
CA ASP A 434 2.53 2.63 -9.04
C ASP A 434 2.23 3.83 -8.12
N ALA A 435 2.38 3.65 -6.80
CA ALA A 435 2.23 4.73 -5.82
C ALA A 435 3.22 5.89 -6.04
N THR A 436 4.40 5.62 -6.62
CA THR A 436 5.36 6.69 -6.96
C THR A 436 4.99 7.45 -8.23
N LEU A 437 4.06 6.93 -9.02
CA LEU A 437 3.56 7.54 -10.26
C LEU A 437 2.24 8.28 -10.05
N VAL A 438 1.62 8.22 -8.86
CA VAL A 438 0.34 8.87 -8.55
C VAL A 438 0.40 10.37 -8.80
N SER A 439 1.54 11.03 -8.54
CA SER A 439 1.74 12.46 -8.81
C SER A 439 1.68 12.83 -10.29
N LEU A 440 1.76 11.86 -11.21
CA LEU A 440 1.63 12.09 -12.65
C LEU A 440 0.17 12.22 -13.09
N ASN A 441 -0.81 12.05 -12.19
CA ASN A 441 -2.24 12.25 -12.46
C ASN A 441 -2.70 11.60 -13.78
N LEU A 442 -2.31 10.34 -14.00
CA LEU A 442 -2.62 9.62 -15.24
C LEU A 442 -4.14 9.47 -15.42
N LYS A 443 -4.61 9.66 -16.65
CA LYS A 443 -6.03 9.56 -17.05
C LYS A 443 -6.23 8.46 -18.10
N GLU A 444 -7.40 8.44 -18.73
CA GLU A 444 -7.75 7.49 -19.80
C GLU A 444 -6.80 7.59 -21.00
N ILE A 445 -6.34 8.80 -21.33
CA ILE A 445 -5.43 9.05 -22.45
C ILE A 445 -4.18 9.74 -21.93
N ASN A 446 -3.05 9.03 -21.89
CA ASN A 446 -1.76 9.61 -21.47
C ASN A 446 -0.88 9.81 -22.69
N LEU A 447 -0.60 11.06 -23.05
CA LEU A 447 0.30 11.43 -24.13
C LEU A 447 1.65 11.82 -23.54
N ILE A 448 2.75 11.54 -24.23
CA ILE A 448 4.08 11.95 -23.78
C ILE A 448 4.84 12.71 -24.86
N ILE A 449 5.62 13.70 -24.45
CA ILE A 449 6.58 14.42 -25.30
C ILE A 449 7.97 14.43 -24.68
N PHE A 450 8.98 14.50 -25.55
CA PHE A 450 10.41 14.56 -25.19
C PHE A 450 11.04 15.82 -25.79
N PRO A 451 10.70 17.02 -25.28
CA PRO A 451 11.25 18.26 -25.80
C PRO A 451 12.77 18.32 -25.61
N ASP A 452 13.48 18.78 -26.64
CA ASP A 452 14.91 19.09 -26.53
C ASP A 452 15.09 20.44 -25.81
N TRP A 453 15.28 20.37 -24.49
CA TRP A 453 15.51 21.52 -23.62
C TRP A 453 16.85 22.24 -23.85
N SER A 454 17.73 21.73 -24.73
CA SER A 454 18.97 22.43 -25.10
C SER A 454 18.75 23.54 -26.13
N GLN A 455 17.54 23.61 -26.71
CA GLN A 455 17.15 24.62 -27.68
C GLN A 455 17.04 26.03 -27.07
N PRO A 456 17.13 27.08 -27.91
CA PRO A 456 16.72 28.43 -27.53
C PRO A 456 15.29 28.46 -26.96
N GLU A 457 15.11 29.19 -25.87
CA GLU A 457 13.85 29.32 -25.12
C GLU A 457 12.65 29.68 -26.02
N GLU A 458 12.86 30.54 -27.01
CA GLU A 458 11.83 30.94 -27.98
C GLU A 458 11.33 29.76 -28.84
N LEU A 459 12.23 28.86 -29.26
CA LEU A 459 11.88 27.73 -30.13
C LEU A 459 11.11 26.66 -29.35
N ILE A 460 11.63 26.25 -28.20
CA ILE A 460 10.94 25.27 -27.34
C ILE A 460 9.61 25.83 -26.82
N GLY A 461 9.54 27.12 -26.51
CA GLY A 461 8.29 27.78 -26.11
C GLY A 461 7.22 27.70 -27.19
N LEU A 462 7.57 28.02 -28.45
CA LEU A 462 6.64 27.91 -29.58
C LEU A 462 6.19 26.47 -29.82
N GLU A 463 7.08 25.49 -29.67
CA GLU A 463 6.77 24.09 -29.86
C GLU A 463 5.83 23.55 -28.77
N LEU A 464 6.14 23.82 -27.49
CA LEU A 464 5.26 23.47 -26.37
C LEU A 464 3.91 24.17 -26.48
N GLN A 465 3.87 25.45 -26.90
CA GLN A 465 2.64 26.19 -27.13
C GLN A 465 1.74 25.48 -28.16
N ARG A 466 2.33 25.03 -29.28
CA ARG A 466 1.59 24.28 -30.32
C ARG A 466 1.05 22.95 -29.79
N VAL A 467 1.85 22.20 -29.03
CA VAL A 467 1.42 20.92 -28.44
C VAL A 467 0.30 21.12 -27.45
N MET A 468 0.49 22.00 -26.46
CA MET A 468 -0.50 22.28 -25.43
C MET A 468 -1.81 22.76 -26.03
N LYS A 469 -1.75 23.66 -27.04
CA LYS A 469 -2.95 24.09 -27.78
C LYS A 469 -3.64 22.94 -28.51
N ALA A 470 -2.90 22.09 -29.22
CA ALA A 470 -3.47 20.97 -29.97
C ALA A 470 -4.15 19.94 -29.05
N VAL A 471 -3.58 19.67 -27.88
CA VAL A 471 -4.15 18.73 -26.91
C VAL A 471 -5.32 19.36 -26.16
N ALA A 472 -5.21 20.61 -25.71
CA ALA A 472 -6.27 21.29 -24.96
C ALA A 472 -7.53 21.54 -25.79
N THR A 473 -7.39 21.79 -27.09
CA THR A 473 -8.52 21.99 -28.02
C THR A 473 -9.16 20.69 -28.51
N ASN A 474 -8.63 19.53 -28.11
CA ASN A 474 -9.22 18.24 -28.44
C ASN A 474 -10.46 17.97 -27.59
N THR A 475 -11.49 17.32 -28.16
CA THR A 475 -12.71 16.91 -27.44
C THR A 475 -12.46 15.98 -26.26
N SER A 476 -11.32 15.29 -26.21
CA SER A 476 -10.94 14.42 -25.09
C SER A 476 -9.98 15.05 -24.09
N SER A 477 -9.74 16.37 -24.14
CA SER A 477 -8.77 17.06 -23.28
C SER A 477 -9.00 16.80 -21.78
N GLU A 478 -10.26 16.82 -21.32
CA GLU A 478 -10.65 16.52 -19.93
C GLU A 478 -10.18 15.13 -19.44
N LYS A 479 -10.08 14.17 -20.36
CA LYS A 479 -9.67 12.78 -20.13
C LYS A 479 -8.19 12.54 -20.45
N THR A 480 -7.44 13.60 -20.76
CA THR A 480 -6.07 13.51 -21.24
C THR A 480 -5.09 14.06 -20.22
N THR A 481 -4.00 13.33 -20.02
CA THR A 481 -2.80 13.81 -19.31
C THR A 481 -1.66 13.94 -20.32
N LEU A 482 -1.07 15.12 -20.42
CA LEU A 482 0.11 15.39 -21.22
C LEU A 482 1.35 15.32 -20.32
N LEU A 483 2.14 14.28 -20.52
CA LEU A 483 3.40 14.06 -19.85
C LEU A 483 4.53 14.74 -20.61
N ILE A 484 5.33 15.54 -19.92
CA ILE A 484 6.45 16.26 -20.51
C ILE A 484 7.73 15.80 -19.86
N ASN A 485 8.58 15.11 -20.62
CA ASN A 485 9.88 14.68 -20.12
C ASN A 485 10.78 15.89 -19.88
N THR A 486 11.37 16.00 -18.68
CA THR A 486 12.25 17.13 -18.33
C THR A 486 13.70 16.90 -18.78
N GLY A 487 14.04 15.71 -19.28
CA GLY A 487 15.42 15.34 -19.60
C GLY A 487 16.36 15.65 -18.43
N ASN A 488 17.31 16.55 -18.67
CA ASN A 488 18.30 16.97 -17.69
C ASN A 488 18.02 18.33 -17.04
N ILE A 489 16.92 19.02 -17.39
CA ILE A 489 16.62 20.29 -16.74
C ILE A 489 15.96 20.08 -15.36
N PRO A 490 16.22 20.96 -14.38
CA PRO A 490 15.52 20.91 -13.10
C PRO A 490 14.00 21.02 -13.29
N VAL A 491 13.25 20.21 -12.55
CA VAL A 491 11.77 20.19 -12.62
C VAL A 491 11.19 21.57 -12.32
N GLU A 492 11.73 22.29 -11.32
CA GLU A 492 11.28 23.65 -10.96
C GLU A 492 11.45 24.65 -12.13
N ASP A 493 12.53 24.54 -12.90
CA ASP A 493 12.77 25.39 -14.07
C ASP A 493 11.78 25.05 -15.20
N ALA A 494 11.50 23.77 -15.41
CA ALA A 494 10.51 23.30 -16.37
C ALA A 494 9.09 23.78 -16.01
N GLU A 495 8.70 23.75 -14.73
CA GLU A 495 7.40 24.22 -14.24
C GLU A 495 7.23 25.73 -14.46
N LEU A 496 8.26 26.52 -14.12
CA LEU A 496 8.26 27.96 -14.35
C LEU A 496 8.12 28.28 -15.83
N PHE A 497 8.84 27.54 -16.69
CA PHE A 497 8.77 27.71 -18.12
C PHE A 497 7.37 27.37 -18.67
N LEU A 498 6.82 26.21 -18.29
CA LEU A 498 5.47 25.80 -18.72
C LEU A 498 4.38 26.75 -18.25
N SER A 499 4.53 27.31 -17.05
CA SER A 499 3.62 28.36 -16.55
C SER A 499 3.64 29.60 -17.45
N SER A 500 4.80 29.99 -17.96
CA SER A 500 4.90 31.11 -18.90
C SER A 500 4.25 30.79 -20.25
N VAL A 501 4.42 29.57 -20.77
CA VAL A 501 3.81 29.11 -22.02
C VAL A 501 2.28 29.07 -21.89
N ALA A 502 1.76 28.54 -20.79
CA ALA A 502 0.33 28.51 -20.50
C ALA A 502 -0.27 29.92 -20.40
N MET A 503 0.42 30.86 -19.75
CA MET A 503 -0.01 32.26 -19.67
C MET A 503 -0.05 32.94 -21.04
N ASN A 504 0.94 32.68 -21.91
CA ASN A 504 0.93 33.23 -23.26
C ASN A 504 -0.25 32.70 -24.08
N LEU A 505 -0.58 31.40 -23.97
CA LEU A 505 -1.79 30.83 -24.59
C LEU A 505 -3.07 31.50 -24.11
N LEU A 506 -3.18 31.75 -22.81
CA LEU A 506 -4.35 32.41 -22.24
C LEU A 506 -4.48 33.86 -22.75
N VAL A 507 -3.38 34.61 -22.83
CA VAL A 507 -3.39 36.04 -23.20
C VAL A 507 -3.52 36.25 -24.70
N GLU A 508 -2.79 35.50 -25.52
CA GLU A 508 -2.72 35.73 -26.97
C GLU A 508 -3.82 34.99 -27.75
N GLU A 509 -4.26 33.84 -27.26
CA GLU A 509 -5.15 32.92 -27.97
C GLU A 509 -6.50 32.71 -27.26
N ASP A 510 -6.73 33.37 -26.12
CA ASP A 510 -7.93 33.21 -25.26
C ASP A 510 -8.20 31.74 -24.90
N LEU A 511 -7.13 30.93 -24.80
CA LEU A 511 -7.20 29.51 -24.50
C LEU A 511 -6.70 29.24 -23.08
N ASP A 512 -7.62 28.89 -22.19
CA ASP A 512 -7.27 28.43 -20.85
C ASP A 512 -6.94 26.94 -20.86
N VAL A 513 -5.66 26.61 -20.99
CA VAL A 513 -5.17 25.23 -20.92
C VAL A 513 -5.31 24.62 -19.52
N THR A 514 -5.55 25.44 -18.49
CA THR A 514 -5.76 24.95 -17.12
C THR A 514 -7.18 24.41 -16.90
N GLU A 515 -8.11 24.76 -17.79
CA GLU A 515 -9.45 24.16 -17.83
C GLU A 515 -9.45 22.91 -18.72
N GLY A 516 -9.22 21.74 -18.11
CA GLY A 516 -9.48 20.43 -18.72
C GLY A 516 -8.25 19.59 -19.03
N LEU A 517 -7.12 20.18 -19.45
CA LEU A 517 -5.89 19.44 -19.73
C LEU A 517 -5.04 19.27 -18.46
N GLU A 518 -4.73 18.01 -18.10
CA GLU A 518 -3.73 17.73 -17.06
C GLU A 518 -2.34 17.74 -17.71
N ILE A 519 -1.38 18.44 -17.11
CA ILE A 519 0.01 18.45 -17.54
C ILE A 519 0.88 18.01 -16.38
N SER A 520 1.71 17.00 -16.58
CA SER A 520 2.62 16.51 -15.55
C SER A 520 4.03 16.35 -16.09
N LEU A 521 5.01 16.73 -15.29
CA LEU A 521 6.41 16.61 -15.64
C LEU A 521 6.93 15.22 -15.27
N VAL A 522 7.69 14.63 -16.19
CA VAL A 522 8.35 13.34 -15.97
C VAL A 522 9.85 13.55 -15.94
N GLY A 523 10.42 13.56 -14.74
CA GLY A 523 11.85 13.71 -14.51
C GLY A 523 12.37 12.63 -13.56
N ASN A 524 13.61 12.17 -13.82
CA ASN A 524 14.39 11.33 -12.89
C ASN A 524 13.76 9.99 -12.48
N LEU A 525 12.83 9.44 -13.25
CA LEU A 525 12.30 8.09 -13.03
C LEU A 525 13.40 7.03 -13.26
N ALA A 526 13.46 6.04 -12.37
CA ALA A 526 14.31 4.86 -12.55
C ALA A 526 13.72 3.89 -13.59
N ASP A 527 14.54 2.98 -14.13
CA ASP A 527 14.12 2.00 -15.15
C ASP A 527 12.84 1.25 -14.76
N ILE A 528 12.73 0.82 -13.49
CA ILE A 528 11.56 0.09 -12.99
C ILE A 528 10.28 0.94 -12.96
N GLN A 529 10.40 2.25 -12.79
CA GLN A 529 9.28 3.18 -12.83
C GLN A 529 8.86 3.45 -14.28
N TRP A 530 9.82 3.51 -15.21
CA TRP A 530 9.52 3.58 -16.65
C TRP A 530 8.82 2.31 -17.15
N GLU A 531 9.28 1.13 -16.73
CA GLU A 531 8.63 -0.15 -17.05
C GLU A 531 7.15 -0.17 -16.60
N ALA A 532 6.83 0.45 -15.47
CA ALA A 532 5.45 0.61 -14.99
C ALA A 532 4.67 1.72 -15.72
N LEU A 533 5.33 2.83 -16.09
CA LEU A 533 4.68 3.97 -16.75
C LEU A 533 4.36 3.69 -18.23
N LEU A 534 5.29 3.11 -18.99
CA LEU A 534 5.18 2.97 -20.46
C LEU A 534 3.90 2.26 -20.94
N PRO A 535 3.42 1.16 -20.31
CA PRO A 535 2.17 0.52 -20.69
C PRO A 535 0.94 1.41 -20.55
N ASN A 536 1.01 2.45 -19.71
CA ASN A 536 -0.07 3.41 -19.50
C ASN A 536 -0.04 4.58 -20.51
N ILE A 537 1.00 4.67 -21.36
CA ILE A 537 1.14 5.72 -22.37
C ILE A 537 0.39 5.33 -23.64
N TYR A 538 -0.57 6.18 -24.03
CA TYR A 538 -1.35 6.01 -25.25
C TYR A 538 -0.52 6.26 -26.51
N ALA A 539 0.23 7.36 -26.54
CA ALA A 539 1.10 7.71 -27.67
C ALA A 539 2.17 8.76 -27.30
N ARG A 540 3.29 8.73 -28.02
CA ARG A 540 4.27 9.82 -28.06
C ARG A 540 3.89 10.82 -29.14
N ILE A 541 3.81 12.10 -28.80
CA ILE A 541 3.65 13.17 -29.80
C ILE A 541 5.05 13.52 -30.32
N VAL A 542 5.23 13.42 -31.64
CA VAL A 542 6.50 13.71 -32.29
C VAL A 542 6.67 15.23 -32.39
N LEU A 543 7.73 15.76 -31.79
CA LEU A 543 8.13 17.16 -31.91
C LEU A 543 9.05 17.36 -33.13
N GLU A 544 9.15 18.59 -33.63
CA GLU A 544 10.15 18.96 -34.64
C GLU A 544 11.57 18.76 -34.07
N HIS A 545 11.75 19.05 -32.78
CA HIS A 545 13.01 18.92 -32.06
C HIS A 545 12.84 18.09 -30.78
N GLU A 546 13.07 16.79 -30.90
CA GLU A 546 13.00 15.85 -29.77
C GLU A 546 14.38 15.48 -29.22
N ASP A 547 14.43 15.28 -27.91
CA ASP A 547 15.57 14.63 -27.26
C ASP A 547 15.59 13.13 -27.61
N GLN A 548 16.26 12.80 -28.73
CA GLN A 548 16.43 11.43 -29.19
C GLN A 548 17.20 10.55 -28.20
N GLN A 549 18.06 11.15 -27.37
CA GLN A 549 18.81 10.39 -26.36
C GLN A 549 17.88 9.96 -25.24
N ALA A 550 17.04 10.89 -24.74
CA ALA A 550 16.04 10.58 -23.72
C ALA A 550 15.05 9.52 -24.20
N ILE A 551 14.58 9.59 -25.45
CA ILE A 551 13.67 8.60 -26.03
C ILE A 551 14.28 7.19 -26.00
N VAL A 552 15.50 7.04 -26.54
CA VAL A 552 16.18 5.74 -26.61
C VAL A 552 16.53 5.20 -25.23
N GLN A 553 16.92 6.08 -24.31
CA GLN A 553 17.27 5.69 -22.94
C GLN A 553 16.10 4.99 -22.23
N VAL A 554 14.88 5.48 -22.44
CA VAL A 554 13.67 4.93 -21.79
C VAL A 554 12.87 3.99 -22.70
N GLN A 555 13.42 3.63 -23.87
CA GLN A 555 12.77 2.76 -24.87
C GLN A 555 11.42 3.30 -25.39
N ALA A 556 11.23 4.62 -25.35
CA ALA A 556 10.00 5.26 -25.80
C ALA A 556 9.84 5.28 -27.35
N GLU A 557 10.86 4.85 -28.11
CA GLU A 557 10.76 4.60 -29.55
C GLU A 557 9.78 3.48 -29.90
N ASN A 558 9.47 2.60 -28.94
CA ASN A 558 8.51 1.51 -29.10
C ASN A 558 7.05 1.97 -28.92
N LEU A 559 6.81 3.18 -28.42
CA LEU A 559 5.47 3.73 -28.26
C LEU A 559 4.85 4.09 -29.62
N PRO A 560 3.52 3.98 -29.77
CA PRO A 560 2.82 4.55 -30.92
C PRO A 560 3.16 6.04 -31.05
N SER A 561 3.64 6.46 -32.22
CA SER A 561 3.97 7.86 -32.49
C SER A 561 2.84 8.57 -33.26
N ARG A 562 2.54 9.81 -32.88
CA ARG A 562 1.57 10.66 -33.57
C ARG A 562 2.19 11.99 -33.95
N GLN A 563 1.92 12.41 -35.18
CA GLN A 563 2.26 13.76 -35.64
C GLN A 563 1.26 14.77 -35.08
N LEU A 564 1.70 15.99 -34.78
CA LEU A 564 0.86 17.01 -34.18
C LEU A 564 -0.40 17.32 -35.01
N GLU A 565 -0.26 17.34 -36.34
CA GLU A 565 -1.36 17.64 -37.28
C GLU A 565 -2.44 16.54 -37.32
N SER A 566 -2.12 15.35 -36.81
CA SER A 566 -3.08 14.24 -36.73
C SER A 566 -4.01 14.33 -35.52
N LEU A 567 -3.61 15.07 -34.47
CA LEU A 567 -4.39 15.24 -33.24
C LEU A 567 -5.58 16.20 -33.43
N SER A 568 -5.45 17.15 -34.35
CA SER A 568 -6.50 18.14 -34.67
C SER A 568 -7.58 17.61 -35.64
N ASN A 569 -7.36 16.45 -36.29
CA ASN A 569 -8.26 15.93 -37.33
C ASN A 569 -8.94 14.58 -37.01
N GLN A 570 -8.59 13.88 -35.93
CA GLN A 570 -9.13 12.54 -35.68
C GLN A 570 -9.32 12.21 -34.20
N LEU A 571 -10.59 12.25 -33.74
CA LEU A 571 -11.18 11.28 -32.82
C LEU A 571 -12.73 11.25 -32.99
N TYR A 572 -13.20 11.19 -34.25
CA TYR A 572 -14.62 10.96 -34.57
C TYR A 572 -15.06 9.49 -34.47
N VAL A 573 -14.18 8.60 -34.03
CA VAL A 573 -14.46 7.15 -33.99
C VAL A 573 -13.91 6.60 -32.69
N LEU A 574 -14.77 6.54 -31.67
CA LEU A 574 -14.85 5.49 -30.64
C LEU A 574 -16.16 5.80 -29.86
N GLN A 575 -17.28 5.37 -30.44
CA GLN A 575 -18.56 5.15 -29.76
C GLN A 575 -18.62 3.71 -29.27
#